data_AF-A0A7S2Z7S8-F1
#
_entry.id   AF-A0A7S2Z7S8-F1
#
_cell.length_a   1.000
_cell.length_b   1.000
_cell.length_c   1.000
_cell.angle_alpha   90.00
_cell.angle_beta   90.00
_cell.angle_gamma   90.00
#
_symmetry.space_group_name_H-M   'P 1'
#
loop_
_entity.id
_entity.type
_entity.pdbx_description
1 polymer ?
#
loop_
_entity_poly.entity_id
_entity_poly.type
_entity_poly.pdbx_seq_one_letter_code
_entity_poly.pdbx_strand_id
1 'polypeptide(L)'
;RRARFLLEGAKYICENFDGRLPADVDQLQKIPGIGMYTASAIASIAYNKRAGVVDGNVIRVLSRLRALGGDPRTPANVRLHWKLSQSICDEERPGCFNQALMELGATICTPKAPNCGGCPVSASCMALADKTKEVTEYP
;
A
#
# COMPACT_ATOMS: atom_id res chain seq x y z
N ARG A 1 10.92 -10.65 17.40
CA ARG A 1 11.56 -9.86 16.31
C ARG A 1 10.94 -8.46 16.15
N ARG A 2 9.65 -8.31 15.79
CA ARG A 2 9.03 -6.98 15.57
C ARG A 2 9.07 -6.06 16.80
N ALA A 3 8.73 -6.56 17.99
CA ALA A 3 8.80 -5.76 19.23
C ALA A 3 10.22 -5.26 19.55
N ARG A 4 11.25 -6.06 19.26
CA ARG A 4 12.66 -5.66 19.40
C ARG A 4 12.98 -4.47 18.49
N PHE A 5 12.62 -4.57 17.20
CA PHE A 5 12.83 -3.47 16.26
C PHE A 5 12.00 -2.22 16.61
N LEU A 6 10.80 -2.38 17.17
CA LEU A 6 10.01 -1.24 17.64
C LEU A 6 10.74 -0.47 18.75
N LEU A 7 11.30 -1.20 19.73
CA LEU A 7 12.09 -0.58 20.80
C LEU A 7 13.39 0.04 20.27
N GLU A 8 14.11 -0.67 19.40
CA GLU A 8 15.32 -0.15 18.74
C GLU A 8 15.04 1.12 17.92
N GLY A 9 13.93 1.13 17.16
CA GLY A 9 13.49 2.29 16.40
C GLY A 9 13.12 3.47 17.30
N ALA A 10 12.41 3.25 18.40
CA ALA A 10 12.09 4.30 19.38
C ALA A 10 13.36 4.93 19.98
N LYS A 11 14.34 4.12 20.37
CA LYS A 11 15.65 4.61 20.85
C LYS A 11 16.38 5.41 19.78
N TYR A 12 16.42 4.90 18.55
CA TYR A 12 17.03 5.58 17.41
C TYR A 12 16.41 6.97 17.17
N ILE A 13 15.09 7.11 17.30
CA ILE A 13 14.39 8.39 17.17
C ILE A 13 14.79 9.38 18.26
N CYS A 14 14.89 8.92 19.52
CA CYS A 14 15.38 9.76 20.62
C CYS A 14 16.81 10.25 20.39
N GLU A 15 17.68 9.38 19.88
CA GLU A 15 19.11 9.67 19.70
C GLU A 15 19.42 10.51 18.45
N ASN A 16 18.68 10.31 17.35
CA ASN A 16 19.04 10.87 16.03
C ASN A 16 18.05 11.91 15.50
N PHE A 17 16.88 12.03 16.12
CA PHE A 17 15.81 12.95 15.68
C PHE A 17 15.19 13.74 16.84
N ASP A 18 15.92 13.93 17.95
CA ASP A 18 15.46 14.68 19.13
C ASP A 18 14.10 14.20 19.68
N GLY A 19 13.85 12.88 19.59
CA GLY A 19 12.59 12.27 20.02
C GLY A 19 11.40 12.56 19.10
N ARG A 20 11.62 13.18 17.93
CA ARG A 20 10.57 13.52 16.96
C ARG A 20 10.67 12.61 15.74
N LEU A 21 9.58 11.92 15.41
CA LEU A 21 9.53 11.08 14.23
C LEU A 21 9.58 11.97 12.96
N PRO A 22 10.51 11.74 12.00
CA PRO A 22 10.57 12.54 10.79
C PRO A 22 9.34 12.32 9.90
N ALA A 23 9.04 13.28 9.02
CA ALA A 23 7.91 13.20 8.09
C ALA A 23 8.28 12.64 6.71
N ASP A 24 9.58 12.64 6.38
CA ASP A 24 10.08 12.24 5.07
C ASP A 24 10.27 10.71 4.97
N VAL A 25 9.93 10.14 3.81
CA VAL A 25 9.97 8.68 3.58
C VAL A 25 11.40 8.14 3.64
N ASP A 26 12.39 8.89 3.11
CA ASP A 26 13.78 8.45 3.11
C ASP A 26 14.40 8.53 4.51
N GLN A 27 14.01 9.53 5.31
CA GLN A 27 14.40 9.60 6.71
C GLN A 27 13.75 8.50 7.55
N LEU A 28 12.46 8.23 7.34
CA LEU A 28 11.73 7.18 8.05
C LEU A 28 12.34 5.80 7.81
N GLN A 29 12.78 5.50 6.59
CA GLN A 29 13.41 4.21 6.24
C GLN A 29 14.77 3.97 6.92
N LYS A 30 15.41 5.01 7.48
CA LYS A 30 16.66 4.85 8.25
C LYS A 30 16.40 4.26 9.63
N ILE A 31 15.17 4.35 10.14
CA ILE A 31 14.80 3.89 11.47
C ILE A 31 14.71 2.36 11.49
N PRO A 32 15.39 1.68 12.44
CA PRO A 32 15.31 0.23 12.57
C PRO A 32 13.86 -0.29 12.60
N GLY A 33 13.54 -1.24 11.73
CA GLY A 33 12.21 -1.85 11.63
C GLY A 33 11.21 -1.13 10.73
N ILE A 34 11.54 0.05 10.20
CA ILE A 34 10.69 0.78 9.25
C ILE A 34 11.17 0.49 7.83
N GLY A 35 10.41 -0.34 7.11
CA GLY A 35 10.58 -0.53 5.66
C GLY A 35 9.77 0.47 4.85
N MET A 36 9.91 0.44 3.53
CA MET A 36 9.24 1.37 2.59
C MET A 36 7.72 1.47 2.78
N TYR A 37 7.04 0.34 3.02
CA TYR A 37 5.59 0.33 3.34
C TYR A 37 5.29 1.16 4.60
N THR A 38 5.95 0.86 5.71
CA THR A 38 5.73 1.54 6.99
C THR A 38 6.09 3.02 6.91
N ALA A 39 7.20 3.35 6.22
CA ALA A 39 7.61 4.73 5.99
C ALA A 39 6.55 5.52 5.19
N SER A 40 6.06 4.95 4.08
CA SER A 40 5.04 5.59 3.25
C SER A 40 3.71 5.74 3.98
N ALA A 41 3.34 4.74 4.81
CA ALA A 41 2.13 4.79 5.63
C ALA A 41 2.23 5.88 6.71
N ILE A 42 3.36 5.98 7.43
CA ILE A 42 3.57 7.05 8.42
C ILE A 42 3.56 8.43 7.74
N ALA A 43 4.33 8.59 6.67
CA ALA A 43 4.44 9.86 5.95
C ALA A 43 3.07 10.35 5.44
N SER A 44 2.27 9.46 4.88
CA SER A 44 0.94 9.82 4.36
C SER A 44 -0.12 9.99 5.44
N ILE A 45 -0.23 9.06 6.40
CA ILE A 45 -1.30 9.08 7.40
C ILE A 45 -1.04 10.10 8.50
N ALA A 46 0.18 10.18 9.02
CA ALA A 46 0.50 11.06 10.15
C ALA A 46 0.92 12.47 9.70
N TYR A 47 1.53 12.60 8.52
CA TYR A 47 2.14 13.87 8.06
C TYR A 47 1.55 14.42 6.76
N ASN A 48 0.49 13.80 6.23
CA ASN A 48 -0.18 14.19 4.99
C ASN A 48 0.78 14.36 3.80
N LYS A 49 1.88 13.59 3.77
CA LYS A 49 2.82 13.58 2.64
C LYS A 49 2.30 12.64 1.55
N ARG A 50 2.36 13.08 0.30
CA ARG A 50 1.94 12.29 -0.85
C ARG A 50 2.91 11.13 -1.11
N ALA A 51 2.67 10.01 -0.43
CA ALA A 51 3.41 8.76 -0.57
C ALA A 51 2.42 7.61 -0.71
N GLY A 52 2.37 6.95 -1.87
CA GLY A 52 1.55 5.76 -2.06
C GLY A 52 2.05 4.59 -1.20
N VAL A 53 1.15 3.74 -0.73
CA VAL A 53 1.50 2.54 0.04
C VAL A 53 1.31 1.27 -0.79
N VAL A 54 2.11 0.24 -0.52
CA VAL A 54 1.94 -1.08 -1.13
C VAL A 54 2.08 -2.14 -0.05
N ASP A 55 0.97 -2.81 0.26
CA ASP A 55 0.90 -4.04 1.06
C ASP A 55 0.23 -5.16 0.25
N GLY A 56 -0.04 -6.31 0.88
CA GLY A 56 -0.74 -7.42 0.21
C GLY A 56 -2.18 -7.08 -0.23
N ASN A 57 -2.84 -6.14 0.44
CA ASN A 57 -4.19 -5.69 0.07
C ASN A 57 -4.15 -4.79 -1.17
N VAL A 58 -3.26 -3.82 -1.17
CA VAL A 58 -3.05 -2.88 -2.27
C VAL A 58 -2.56 -3.61 -3.52
N ILE A 59 -1.62 -4.55 -3.40
CA ILE A 59 -1.16 -5.38 -4.53
C ILE A 59 -2.36 -6.02 -5.23
N ARG A 60 -3.24 -6.66 -4.47
CA ARG A 60 -4.42 -7.34 -5.00
C ARG A 60 -5.42 -6.39 -5.64
N VAL A 61 -5.72 -5.27 -4.98
CA VAL A 61 -6.62 -4.25 -5.52
C VAL A 61 -6.08 -3.71 -6.85
N LEU A 62 -4.81 -3.32 -6.90
CA LEU A 62 -4.19 -2.75 -8.10
C LEU A 62 -4.06 -3.78 -9.22
N SER A 63 -3.71 -5.03 -8.88
CA SER A 63 -3.60 -6.12 -9.85
C SER A 63 -4.94 -6.36 -10.53
N ARG A 64 -6.03 -6.43 -9.78
CA ARG A 64 -7.38 -6.60 -10.33
C ARG A 64 -7.87 -5.36 -11.07
N LEU A 65 -7.68 -4.17 -10.50
CA LEU A 65 -8.11 -2.91 -11.11
C LEU A 65 -7.48 -2.71 -12.50
N ARG A 66 -6.22 -3.15 -12.67
CA ARG A 66 -5.44 -2.98 -13.91
C ARG A 66 -5.21 -4.28 -14.71
N ALA A 67 -5.89 -5.37 -14.34
CA ALA A 67 -5.74 -6.69 -14.96
C ALA A 67 -4.26 -7.15 -15.09
N LEU A 68 -3.46 -6.94 -14.04
CA LEU A 68 -2.04 -7.32 -13.99
C LEU A 68 -1.93 -8.78 -13.54
N GLY A 69 -1.57 -9.66 -14.47
CA GLY A 69 -1.30 -11.07 -14.18
C GLY A 69 0.15 -11.33 -13.76
N GLY A 70 0.42 -12.58 -13.38
CA GLY A 70 1.77 -13.05 -13.03
C GLY A 70 2.14 -12.84 -11.56
N ASP A 71 3.35 -13.25 -11.18
CA ASP A 71 3.79 -13.19 -9.78
C ASP A 71 4.08 -11.73 -9.36
N PRO A 72 3.33 -11.17 -8.38
CA PRO A 72 3.54 -9.80 -7.92
C PRO A 72 4.88 -9.59 -7.21
N ARG A 73 5.59 -10.67 -6.85
CA ARG A 73 6.87 -10.64 -6.13
C ARG A 73 8.07 -10.48 -7.07
N THR A 74 7.88 -10.58 -8.38
CA THR A 74 8.97 -10.31 -9.32
C THR A 74 9.43 -8.85 -9.19
N PRO A 75 10.74 -8.55 -9.31
CA PRO A 75 11.24 -7.18 -9.17
C PRO A 75 10.55 -6.17 -10.11
N ALA A 76 10.15 -6.62 -11.30
CA ALA A 76 9.40 -5.81 -12.26
C ALA A 76 8.00 -5.47 -11.73
N ASN A 77 7.25 -6.46 -11.25
CA ASN A 77 5.91 -6.23 -10.71
C ASN A 77 5.94 -5.45 -9.39
N VAL A 78 6.91 -5.68 -8.51
CA VAL A 78 7.08 -4.87 -7.30
C VAL A 78 7.23 -3.39 -7.67
N ARG A 79 8.12 -3.06 -8.62
CA ARG A 79 8.29 -1.67 -9.09
C ARG A 79 7.02 -1.11 -9.73
N LEU A 80 6.30 -1.92 -10.50
CA LEU A 80 5.05 -1.51 -11.14
C LEU A 80 3.98 -1.14 -10.10
N HIS A 81 3.80 -1.96 -9.06
CA HIS A 81 2.83 -1.68 -7.99
C HIS A 81 3.15 -0.40 -7.23
N TRP A 82 4.43 -0.17 -6.90
CA TRP A 82 4.86 1.07 -6.27
C TRP A 82 4.61 2.29 -7.16
N LYS A 83 4.93 2.19 -8.46
CA LYS A 83 4.67 3.26 -9.43
C LYS A 83 3.16 3.55 -9.55
N LEU A 84 2.33 2.51 -9.64
CA LEU A 84 0.88 2.65 -9.74
C LEU A 84 0.29 3.27 -8.48
N SER A 85 0.65 2.74 -7.31
CA SER A 85 0.21 3.27 -6.01
C SER A 85 0.55 4.75 -5.86
N GLN A 86 1.80 5.14 -6.17
CA GLN A 86 2.19 6.55 -6.16
C GLN A 86 1.40 7.40 -7.15
N SER A 87 1.14 6.88 -8.36
CA SER A 87 0.43 7.64 -9.41
C SER A 87 -1.02 7.95 -9.07
N ILE A 88 -1.70 7.06 -8.34
CA ILE A 88 -3.11 7.23 -7.97
C ILE A 88 -3.29 7.83 -6.57
N CYS A 89 -2.20 8.00 -5.82
CA CYS A 89 -2.25 8.55 -4.48
C CYS A 89 -2.75 9.99 -4.53
N ASP A 90 -3.84 10.25 -3.81
CA ASP A 90 -4.50 11.54 -3.71
C ASP A 90 -3.55 12.62 -3.23
N GLU A 91 -3.64 13.82 -3.82
CA GLU A 91 -2.70 14.91 -3.53
C GLU A 91 -3.05 15.66 -2.25
N GLU A 92 -4.34 15.76 -1.91
CA GLU A 92 -4.84 16.53 -0.78
C GLU A 92 -4.96 15.67 0.48
N ARG A 93 -5.38 14.41 0.32
CA ARG A 93 -5.70 13.46 1.39
C ARG A 93 -5.01 12.10 1.19
N PRO A 94 -3.68 12.05 0.99
CA PRO A 94 -2.95 10.81 0.74
C PRO A 94 -3.14 9.77 1.86
N GLY A 95 -3.19 10.20 3.13
CA GLY A 95 -3.43 9.31 4.26
C GLY A 95 -4.79 8.61 4.19
N CYS A 96 -5.87 9.37 3.99
CA CYS A 96 -7.22 8.81 3.85
C CYS A 96 -7.32 7.89 2.63
N PHE A 97 -6.71 8.29 1.50
CA PHE A 97 -6.70 7.50 0.28
C PHE A 97 -6.01 6.15 0.49
N ASN A 98 -4.82 6.15 1.08
CA ASN A 98 -4.07 4.94 1.38
C ASN A 98 -4.82 4.01 2.33
N GLN A 99 -5.44 4.56 3.38
CA GLN A 99 -6.29 3.80 4.30
C GLN A 99 -7.49 3.19 3.57
N ALA A 100 -8.19 3.97 2.74
CA ALA A 100 -9.32 3.47 1.95
C ALA A 100 -8.90 2.35 0.99
N LEU A 101 -7.72 2.45 0.37
CA LEU A 101 -7.21 1.42 -0.54
C LEU A 101 -6.85 0.12 0.18
N MET A 102 -6.23 0.21 1.36
CA MET A 102 -5.96 -0.94 2.24
C MET A 102 -7.28 -1.57 2.70
N GLU A 103 -8.24 -0.76 3.15
CA GLU A 103 -9.55 -1.19 3.64
C GLU A 103 -10.36 -1.88 2.53
N LEU A 104 -10.33 -1.34 1.31
CA LEU A 104 -10.97 -1.93 0.14
C LEU A 104 -10.45 -3.34 -0.11
N GLY A 105 -9.13 -3.54 -0.06
CA GLY A 105 -8.54 -4.87 -0.19
C GLY A 105 -8.93 -5.79 0.97
N ALA A 106 -8.94 -5.29 2.20
CA ALA A 106 -9.22 -6.08 3.39
C ALA A 106 -10.68 -6.57 3.45
N THR A 107 -11.65 -5.74 3.05
CA THR A 107 -13.08 -5.96 3.33
C THR A 107 -13.92 -6.28 2.11
N ILE A 108 -13.57 -5.77 0.93
CA ILE A 108 -14.38 -5.91 -0.29
C ILE A 108 -13.67 -6.75 -1.33
N CYS A 109 -12.49 -6.32 -1.78
CA CYS A 109 -11.69 -7.01 -2.78
C CYS A 109 -10.86 -8.12 -2.11
N THR A 110 -11.53 -9.07 -1.45
CA THR A 110 -10.88 -10.13 -0.66
C THR A 110 -10.22 -11.20 -1.55
N PRO A 111 -9.29 -12.02 -1.03
CA PRO A 111 -8.58 -13.01 -1.84
C PRO A 111 -9.48 -14.03 -2.56
N LYS A 112 -10.48 -14.59 -1.87
CA LYS A 112 -11.27 -15.73 -2.36
C LYS A 112 -12.65 -15.37 -2.91
N ALA A 113 -13.34 -14.42 -2.30
CA ALA A 113 -14.73 -14.08 -2.64
C ALA A 113 -14.90 -12.56 -2.60
N PRO A 114 -14.34 -11.82 -3.57
CA PRO A 114 -14.45 -10.37 -3.59
C PRO A 114 -15.91 -9.95 -3.83
N ASN A 115 -16.41 -8.99 -3.04
CA ASN A 115 -17.73 -8.41 -3.24
C ASN A 115 -17.70 -7.35 -4.36
N CYS A 116 -17.56 -7.81 -5.62
CA CYS A 116 -17.49 -6.93 -6.77
C CYS A 116 -18.75 -6.06 -6.95
N GLY A 117 -19.94 -6.57 -6.59
CA GLY A 117 -21.19 -5.83 -6.66
C GLY A 117 -21.28 -4.65 -5.67
N GLY A 118 -20.63 -4.77 -4.51
CA GLY A 118 -20.49 -3.69 -3.52
C GLY A 118 -19.21 -2.87 -3.66
N CYS A 119 -18.38 -3.13 -4.67
CA CYS A 119 -17.09 -2.46 -4.82
C CYS A 119 -17.27 -1.07 -5.43
N PRO A 120 -16.81 0.02 -4.77
CA PRO A 120 -17.03 1.40 -5.21
C PRO A 120 -16.27 1.74 -6.50
N VAL A 121 -15.29 0.93 -6.90
CA VAL A 121 -14.48 1.12 -8.11
C VAL A 121 -14.69 0.01 -9.14
N SER A 122 -15.77 -0.78 -9.00
CA SER A 122 -16.10 -1.90 -9.89
C SER A 122 -16.22 -1.48 -11.36
N ALA A 123 -16.82 -0.32 -11.63
CA ALA A 123 -16.99 0.22 -12.98
C ALA A 123 -15.66 0.47 -13.72
N SER A 124 -14.55 0.64 -12.99
CA SER A 124 -13.21 0.85 -13.55
C SER A 124 -12.31 -0.39 -13.44
N CYS A 125 -12.83 -1.52 -12.95
CA CYS A 125 -12.05 -2.73 -12.69
C CYS A 125 -11.86 -3.56 -13.95
N MET A 126 -10.63 -3.57 -14.49
CA MET A 126 -10.31 -4.30 -15.71
C MET A 126 -10.45 -5.82 -15.54
N ALA A 127 -10.10 -6.38 -14.38
CA ALA A 127 -10.31 -7.81 -14.10
C ALA A 127 -11.80 -8.19 -14.08
N LEU A 128 -12.69 -7.29 -13.66
CA LEU A 128 -14.14 -7.56 -13.68
C LEU A 128 -14.72 -7.43 -15.09
N ALA A 129 -14.12 -6.58 -15.93
CA ALA A 129 -14.49 -6.42 -17.33
C ALA A 129 -13.96 -7.57 -18.21
N ASP A 130 -12.87 -8.22 -17.81
CA ASP A 130 -12.30 -9.38 -18.51
C ASP A 130 -13.32 -10.54 -18.53
N LYS A 131 -13.55 -11.10 -19.71
CA LYS A 131 -14.47 -12.23 -19.95
C LYS A 131 -13.75 -13.57 -20.08
N THR A 132 -12.42 -13.55 -20.03
CA THR A 132 -11.58 -14.73 -20.24
C THR A 132 -11.10 -15.35 -18.94
N LYS A 133 -11.17 -14.60 -17.82
CA LYS A 133 -10.67 -15.00 -16.50
C LYS A 133 -11.57 -14.49 -15.39
N GLU A 134 -11.59 -15.21 -14.28
CA GLU A 134 -12.18 -14.76 -13.04
C GLU A 134 -11.32 -13.67 -12.38
N VAL A 135 -11.96 -12.75 -11.66
CA VAL A 135 -11.26 -11.67 -10.92
C VAL A 135 -10.22 -12.22 -9.95
N THR A 136 -10.45 -13.42 -9.41
CA THR A 136 -9.56 -14.09 -8.46
C THR A 136 -8.32 -14.72 -9.11
N GLU A 137 -8.24 -14.77 -10.43
CA GLU A 137 -7.04 -15.25 -11.16
C GLU A 137 -5.94 -14.17 -11.24
N TYR A 138 -6.30 -12.91 -10.98
CA TYR A 138 -5.31 -11.86 -10.74
C TYR A 138 -4.86 -11.90 -9.28
N PRO A 139 -3.57 -11.62 -9.01
CA PRO A 139 -3.00 -11.59 -7.66
C PRO A 139 -3.82 -10.78 -6.65
#